data_AF-A0A3D1IID6-F1
#
_entry.id   AF-A0A3D1IID6-F1
#
_cell.length_a   1.000
_cell.length_b   1.000
_cell.length_c   1.000
_cell.angle_alpha   90.00
_cell.angle_beta   90.00
_cell.angle_gamma   90.00
#
_symmetry.space_group_name_H-M   'P 1'
#
loop_
_entity.id
_entity.type
_entity.pdbx_description
1 polymer ?
#
loop_
_entity_poly.entity_id
_entity_poly.type
_entity_poly.pdbx_seq_one_letter_code
_entity_poly.pdbx_strand_id
1 'polypeptide(L)'
;QPFPTKPPPFEYQGISIDDLVDFTPEIRAMAVDAVKDFRLGPLFTPPMNTIEGGIQGTIQRPAIDGGANLQGSGVDPETGLLYVPSNNSFSVLKYYTP
;
A
#
# COMPACT_ATOMS: atom_id res chain seq x y z
N GLN A 1 20.98 3.77 -6.94
CA GLN A 1 20.88 4.00 -5.48
C GLN A 1 20.57 2.66 -4.79
N PRO A 2 21.15 2.34 -3.62
CA PRO A 2 20.83 1.10 -2.91
C PRO A 2 19.47 1.18 -2.20
N PHE A 3 18.73 0.07 -2.22
CA PHE A 3 17.51 -0.11 -1.41
C PHE A 3 17.90 -0.75 -0.08
N PRO A 4 17.61 -0.13 1.07
CA PRO A 4 17.81 -0.76 2.37
C PRO A 4 16.91 -2.00 2.46
N THR A 5 17.50 -3.16 2.65
CA THR A 5 16.77 -4.43 2.84
C THR A 5 16.81 -4.93 4.28
N LYS A 6 17.51 -4.20 5.17
CA LYS A 6 17.69 -4.55 6.58
C LYS A 6 17.45 -3.34 7.49
N PRO A 7 16.67 -3.53 8.58
CA PRO A 7 15.83 -4.70 8.84
C PRO A 7 14.76 -4.87 7.75
N PRO A 8 14.11 -6.05 7.64
CA PRO A 8 12.96 -6.20 6.76
C PRO A 8 11.88 -5.15 7.07
N PRO A 9 11.09 -4.73 6.06
CA PRO A 9 9.91 -3.92 6.31
C PRO A 9 8.99 -4.60 7.33
N PHE A 10 8.55 -3.86 8.35
CA PHE A 10 7.56 -4.35 9.31
C PHE A 10 6.12 -4.23 8.76
N GLU A 11 5.93 -3.39 7.74
CA GLU A 11 4.67 -3.16 7.03
C GLU A 11 4.84 -3.54 5.56
N TYR A 12 3.76 -3.96 4.92
CA TYR A 12 3.75 -4.29 3.50
C TYR A 12 4.08 -3.07 2.64
N GLN A 13 4.87 -3.30 1.58
CA GLN A 13 5.37 -2.25 0.70
C GLN A 13 5.03 -2.59 -0.75
N GLY A 14 4.13 -1.80 -1.33
CA GLY A 14 3.57 -2.05 -2.64
C GLY A 14 2.33 -2.93 -2.62
N ILE A 15 1.77 -3.10 -3.80
CA ILE A 15 0.57 -3.89 -4.07
C ILE A 15 0.72 -4.59 -5.42
N SER A 16 0.21 -5.81 -5.49
CA SER A 16 0.15 -6.65 -6.68
C SER A 16 -1.25 -7.23 -6.82
N ILE A 17 -1.51 -7.89 -7.95
CA ILE A 17 -2.75 -8.65 -8.16
C ILE A 17 -2.89 -9.75 -7.10
N ASP A 18 -1.79 -10.34 -6.61
CA ASP A 18 -1.82 -11.42 -5.62
C ASP A 18 -2.27 -10.95 -4.23
N ASP A 19 -2.20 -9.64 -3.95
CA ASP A 19 -2.70 -9.05 -2.71
C ASP A 19 -4.22 -8.86 -2.69
N LEU A 20 -4.90 -9.04 -3.83
CA LEU A 20 -6.34 -8.83 -3.92
C LEU A 20 -7.11 -9.97 -3.27
N VAL A 21 -8.27 -9.64 -2.70
CA VAL A 21 -9.19 -10.62 -2.11
C VAL A 21 -9.54 -11.74 -3.10
N ASP A 22 -9.53 -12.99 -2.62
CA ASP A 22 -9.67 -14.20 -3.43
C ASP A 22 -10.59 -15.27 -2.80
N PHE A 23 -11.49 -14.87 -1.90
CA PHE A 23 -12.37 -15.79 -1.17
C PHE A 23 -13.19 -16.72 -2.08
N THR A 24 -13.62 -16.24 -3.24
CA THR A 24 -14.22 -17.04 -4.31
C THR A 24 -13.74 -16.55 -5.68
N PRO A 25 -13.87 -17.36 -6.75
CA PRO A 25 -13.53 -16.91 -8.11
C PRO A 25 -14.28 -15.64 -8.54
N GLU A 26 -15.53 -15.49 -8.14
CA GLU A 26 -16.37 -14.33 -8.47
C GLU A 26 -15.86 -13.07 -7.75
N ILE A 27 -15.54 -13.19 -6.46
CA ILE A 27 -14.96 -12.09 -5.68
C ILE A 27 -13.58 -11.71 -6.23
N ARG A 28 -12.77 -12.69 -6.63
CA ARG A 28 -11.46 -12.45 -7.24
C ARG A 28 -11.60 -11.69 -8.55
N ALA A 29 -12.56 -12.06 -9.40
CA ALA A 29 -12.82 -11.36 -10.65
C ALA A 29 -13.29 -9.92 -10.40
N MET A 30 -14.17 -9.70 -9.42
CA MET A 30 -14.60 -8.35 -9.01
C MET A 30 -13.43 -7.50 -8.50
N ALA A 31 -12.53 -8.08 -7.71
CA ALA A 31 -11.37 -7.37 -7.17
C ALA A 31 -10.39 -6.97 -8.28
N VAL A 32 -10.14 -7.87 -9.24
CA VAL A 32 -9.30 -7.58 -10.42
C VAL A 32 -9.94 -6.49 -11.29
N ASP A 33 -11.25 -6.57 -11.55
CA ASP A 33 -11.96 -5.55 -12.32
C ASP A 33 -11.93 -4.18 -11.63
N ALA A 34 -12.05 -4.14 -10.31
CA ALA A 34 -12.01 -2.90 -9.53
C ALA A 34 -10.66 -2.16 -9.62
N VAL A 35 -9.55 -2.88 -9.84
CA VAL A 35 -8.21 -2.29 -9.93
C VAL A 35 -7.68 -2.17 -11.36
N LYS A 36 -8.44 -2.59 -12.40
CA LYS A 36 -7.97 -2.66 -13.79
C LYS A 36 -7.48 -1.32 -14.36
N ASP A 37 -8.10 -0.23 -13.93
CA ASP A 37 -7.78 1.12 -14.35
C ASP A 37 -6.81 1.82 -13.37
N PHE A 38 -6.15 1.07 -12.49
CA PHE A 38 -5.16 1.59 -11.57
C PHE A 38 -3.80 0.98 -11.85
N ARG A 39 -2.76 1.79 -11.64
CA ARG A 39 -1.39 1.28 -11.61
C ARG A 39 -1.14 0.62 -10.25
N LEU A 40 -0.72 -0.65 -10.29
CA LEU A 40 -0.18 -1.38 -9.15
C LEU A 40 1.35 -1.44 -9.25
N GLY A 41 2.04 -1.70 -8.14
CA GLY A 41 3.48 -1.87 -8.14
C GLY A 41 4.15 -1.75 -6.77
N PRO A 42 5.50 -1.73 -6.76
CA PRO A 42 6.28 -1.60 -5.53
C PRO A 42 6.12 -0.22 -4.86
N LEU A 43 6.68 -0.04 -3.66
CA LEU A 43 6.58 1.18 -2.83
C LEU A 43 6.76 2.50 -3.58
N PHE A 44 7.73 2.57 -4.50
CA PHE A 44 8.06 3.80 -5.23
C PHE A 44 7.41 3.85 -6.62
N THR A 45 6.26 3.21 -6.79
CA THR A 45 5.47 3.33 -8.02
C THR A 45 4.97 4.77 -8.14
N PRO A 46 5.29 5.48 -9.23
CA PRO A 46 4.99 6.90 -9.34
C PRO A 46 3.47 7.12 -9.46
N PRO A 47 2.92 8.21 -8.89
CA PRO A 47 1.53 8.60 -9.09
C PRO A 47 1.22 8.84 -10.56
N MET A 48 -0.05 8.63 -10.95
CA MET A 48 -0.50 8.79 -12.33
C MET A 48 -1.50 9.95 -12.44
N ASN A 49 -1.57 10.59 -13.60
CA ASN A 49 -2.69 11.48 -13.92
C ASN A 49 -3.97 10.65 -14.08
N THR A 50 -5.10 11.20 -13.64
CA THR A 50 -6.41 10.63 -13.96
C THR A 50 -6.80 10.98 -15.39
N ILE A 51 -7.18 9.97 -16.18
CA ILE A 51 -7.63 10.10 -17.57
C ILE A 51 -9.04 9.54 -17.67
N GLU A 52 -9.98 10.31 -18.22
CA GLU A 52 -11.35 9.83 -18.44
C GLU A 52 -11.34 8.58 -19.34
N GLY A 53 -12.01 7.51 -18.90
CA GLY A 53 -12.03 6.22 -19.60
C GLY A 53 -10.70 5.46 -19.61
N GLY A 54 -9.72 5.86 -18.79
CA GLY A 54 -8.42 5.20 -18.68
C GLY A 54 -7.90 5.16 -17.25
N ILE A 55 -6.58 5.25 -17.08
CA ILE A 55 -5.93 5.15 -15.76
C ILE A 55 -6.49 6.21 -14.79
N GLN A 56 -6.91 5.77 -13.61
CA GLN A 56 -7.51 6.58 -12.56
C GLN A 56 -6.53 6.99 -11.46
N GLY A 57 -5.33 6.39 -11.42
CA GLY A 57 -4.29 6.70 -10.44
C GLY A 57 -3.36 5.51 -10.17
N THR A 58 -2.58 5.62 -9.10
CA THR A 58 -1.75 4.53 -8.56
C THR A 58 -2.29 4.12 -7.21
N ILE A 59 -2.54 2.83 -7.00
CA ILE A 59 -2.83 2.31 -5.66
C ILE A 59 -1.49 2.09 -4.96
N GLN A 60 -1.31 2.75 -3.81
CA GLN A 60 -0.09 2.68 -3.02
C GLN A 60 -0.38 2.04 -1.66
N ARG A 61 0.58 1.21 -1.21
CA ARG A 61 0.72 0.75 0.17
C ARG A 61 2.18 0.93 0.63
N PRO A 62 2.46 1.48 1.82
CA PRO A 62 1.51 2.02 2.78
C PRO A 62 0.71 3.23 2.24
N ALA A 63 -0.41 3.51 2.88
CA ALA A 63 -1.20 4.71 2.62
C ALA A 63 -0.42 6.00 2.91
N ILE A 64 -1.01 7.15 2.58
CA ILE A 64 -0.37 8.47 2.72
C ILE A 64 -0.03 8.83 4.18
N ASP A 65 -0.74 8.25 5.14
CA ASP A 65 -0.46 8.34 6.57
C ASP A 65 0.62 7.35 7.04
N GLY A 66 1.12 6.48 6.16
CA GLY A 66 2.22 5.57 6.44
C GLY A 66 1.81 4.34 7.26
N GLY A 67 2.76 3.41 7.42
CA GLY A 67 2.55 2.16 8.16
C GLY A 67 2.60 2.31 9.68
N ALA A 68 3.12 3.42 10.19
CA ALA A 68 3.07 3.81 11.60
C ALA A 68 2.91 5.33 11.66
N ASN A 69 2.03 5.82 12.54
CA ASN A 69 1.67 7.23 12.63
C ASN A 69 1.65 7.67 14.11
N LEU A 70 0.87 8.71 14.45
CA LEU A 70 0.85 9.42 15.73
C LEU A 70 0.34 8.58 16.92
N GLN A 71 -0.10 7.33 16.71
CA GLN A 71 -0.56 6.44 17.77
C GLN A 71 0.55 6.06 18.77
N GLY A 72 1.81 6.35 18.43
CA GLY A 72 2.97 6.07 19.28
C GLY A 72 3.36 4.60 19.25
N SER A 73 4.20 4.18 20.19
CA SER A 73 4.68 2.79 20.32
C SER A 73 4.95 2.48 21.79
N GLY A 74 4.89 1.20 22.16
CA GLY A 74 5.20 0.74 23.52
C GLY A 74 6.53 0.00 23.57
N VAL A 75 7.29 0.16 24.65
CA VAL A 75 8.52 -0.61 24.90
C VAL A 75 8.34 -1.42 26.17
N ASP A 76 8.68 -2.71 26.10
CA ASP A 76 8.86 -3.55 27.28
C ASP A 76 10.36 -3.58 27.63
N PRO A 77 10.78 -2.96 28.75
CA PRO A 77 12.18 -2.90 29.14
C PRO A 77 12.72 -4.23 29.68
N GLU A 78 11.87 -5.16 30.11
CA GLU A 78 12.32 -6.47 30.63
C GLU A 78 12.73 -7.39 29.47
N THR A 79 11.98 -7.36 28.36
CA THR A 79 12.27 -8.16 27.17
C THR A 79 13.08 -7.40 26.11
N GLY A 80 13.14 -6.07 26.20
CA GLY A 80 13.77 -5.21 25.19
C GLY A 80 12.96 -5.10 23.88
N LEU A 81 11.68 -5.48 23.89
CA LEU A 81 10.82 -5.45 22.70
C LEU A 81 10.13 -4.09 22.52
N LEU A 82 10.14 -3.60 21.28
CA LEU A 82 9.36 -2.45 20.82
C LEU A 82 8.13 -2.94 20.06
N TYR A 83 6.96 -2.49 20.50
CA TYR A 83 5.66 -2.76 19.87
C TYR A 83 5.22 -1.53 19.09
N VAL A 84 5.27 -1.64 17.76
CA VAL A 84 4.84 -0.59 16.84
C VAL A 84 3.46 -0.97 16.26
N PRO A 85 2.42 -0.13 16.43
CA PRO A 85 1.14 -0.35 15.76
C PRO A 85 1.33 -0.17 14.25
N SER A 86 0.91 -1.18 13.49
CA SER A 86 0.93 -1.16 12.02
C SER A 86 -0.41 -0.69 11.46
N ASN A 87 -0.35 0.08 10.39
CA ASN A 87 -1.51 0.49 9.59
C ASN A 87 -1.37 -0.07 8.17
N ASN A 88 -1.97 -1.24 7.95
CA ASN A 88 -2.06 -1.87 6.64
C ASN A 88 -3.25 -1.31 5.85
N SER A 89 -3.03 -0.15 5.22
CA SER A 89 -4.03 0.55 4.42
C SER A 89 -3.48 1.01 3.08
N PHE A 90 -4.38 1.43 2.20
CA PHE A 90 -4.08 1.83 0.83
C PHE A 90 -4.48 3.27 0.57
N SER A 91 -3.78 3.93 -0.36
CA SER A 91 -4.16 5.24 -0.89
C SER A 91 -4.16 5.20 -2.41
N VAL A 92 -5.08 5.95 -3.03
CA VAL A 92 -5.03 6.22 -4.48
C VAL A 92 -4.29 7.53 -4.70
N LEU A 93 -3.08 7.44 -5.23
CA LEU A 93 -2.28 8.59 -5.62
C LEU A 93 -2.59 8.99 -7.06
N LYS A 94 -3.15 10.19 -7.21
CA LYS A 94 -3.45 10.77 -8.51
C LYS A 94 -3.09 12.24 -8.55
N TYR A 95 -2.55 12.66 -9.68
CA TYR A 95 -2.45 14.08 -9.98
C TYR A 95 -3.76 14.55 -10.59
N TYR A 96 -4.15 15.76 -10.20
CA TYR A 96 -5.26 16.48 -10.80
C TYR A 96 -4.69 17.66 -11.58
N THR A 97 -5.16 17.88 -12.80
CA THR A 97 -4.91 19.11 -13.54
C THR A 97 -6.09 20.04 -13.27
N PRO A 98 -5.86 21.20 -12.62
CA PRO A 98 -6.92 22.13 -12.24
C PRO A 98 -7.68 22.74 -13.42
#